data_AF-A0A6A5YGS7-F1
#
_entry.id   AF-A0A6A5YGS7-F1
#
_cell.length_a   1.000
_cell.length_b   1.000
_cell.length_c   1.000
_cell.angle_alpha   90.00
_cell.angle_beta   90.00
_cell.angle_gamma   90.00
#
_symmetry.space_group_name_H-M   'P 1'
#
loop_
_entity.id
_entity.type
_entity.pdbx_description
1 polymer ?
#
loop_
_entity_poly.entity_id
_entity_poly.type
_entity_poly.pdbx_seq_one_letter_code
_entity_poly.pdbx_strand_id
1 'polypeptide(L)'
;MTYTANLSLIPFSDRGYPGFQRSPHFESDLYYNHPTYPRGHSNSPVARLKNERLRCERNLGWSIDFATAFLVNHLSPDHSPDAAHILKSIRKKAQQVFDQGRGQDVPYLAFSKLDDVLFAGHLGGAVYLDLRSLGHDVSGATYTHGRGPDPRVKRISIVLNNNVLQQAQPRDIVANLIHHMIHAFFLVACGPEEEKEVGYGRLSHGMHFGKVANTIKKLSAVHGKPLPLGFSRYLYGHSYYDEYHPRRENRHSSRWYRSNCHSDVPSIPEPDIEDFYEGICAPLLDLPEPVQKAQVLIYNERRHCLEEVHRASDLATPSADSVEFLFEEKPVQVPRSKVEHYMCVNKAFDRAKGRYLEVPDGFSKDTFLTLLELLHTDTYSPDIRPVTACGKSGPPVIKSYQSDSLPYLLTDIHVFKLANEMRFDDVKAIALDRLRCQVATHEDPIIVLKALYDGGEPDPDLRDWARKFLLKTPSDDMWASAHRRTLPSLEPPNLVKLQKDYMLRERFYALIPRFGALESDVRQAEESLLRGGRLSPGPYGMYAVPGPMSPPPPTMGFGHPYGMPSALGIGAPPPAVLMDEWGEGFRRESPFRIGYGEREWY
;
A
#
# COMPACT_ATOMS: atom_id res chain seq x y z
N MET A 1 -18.20 -39.02 18.43
CA MET A 1 -18.54 -39.76 17.20
C MET A 1 -17.27 -39.82 16.36
N THR A 2 -16.64 -40.99 16.34
CA THR A 2 -15.30 -41.24 15.79
C THR A 2 -15.44 -42.23 14.64
N TYR A 3 -14.87 -41.92 13.48
CA TYR A 3 -14.61 -42.90 12.44
C TYR A 3 -13.13 -42.85 12.06
N THR A 4 -12.45 -43.95 12.37
CA THR A 4 -11.15 -44.36 11.85
C THR A 4 -11.37 -45.57 10.95
N ALA A 5 -10.70 -45.63 9.80
CA ALA A 5 -10.38 -46.88 9.13
C ALA A 5 -9.18 -46.69 8.20
N ASN A 6 -8.04 -47.25 8.62
CA ASN A 6 -6.96 -47.70 7.75
C ASN A 6 -7.38 -49.03 7.11
N LEU A 7 -6.98 -49.30 5.85
CA LEU A 7 -6.14 -50.45 5.47
C LEU A 7 -5.92 -50.54 3.95
N SER A 8 -4.74 -51.04 3.66
CA SER A 8 -3.97 -51.22 2.42
C SER A 8 -4.37 -52.45 1.58
N LEU A 9 -3.90 -52.52 0.31
CA LEU A 9 -3.05 -53.60 -0.27
C LEU A 9 -2.98 -53.55 -1.84
N ILE A 10 -1.77 -53.24 -2.33
CA ILE A 10 -0.91 -53.69 -3.49
C ILE A 10 -1.45 -54.52 -4.70
N PRO A 11 -0.65 -54.80 -5.77
CA PRO A 11 -0.97 -54.45 -7.17
C PRO A 11 -1.15 -55.67 -8.10
N PHE A 12 -1.45 -55.44 -9.39
CA PHE A 12 -1.40 -56.48 -10.41
C PHE A 12 -0.46 -56.11 -11.55
N SER A 13 0.47 -57.02 -11.82
CA SER A 13 1.43 -57.05 -12.92
C SER A 13 1.02 -58.09 -13.97
N ASP A 14 1.08 -57.66 -15.23
CA ASP A 14 1.83 -58.26 -16.35
C ASP A 14 1.49 -59.66 -16.93
N ARG A 15 1.37 -59.72 -18.27
CA ARG A 15 1.65 -60.82 -19.25
C ARG A 15 0.90 -60.57 -20.58
N GLY A 16 1.50 -60.64 -21.77
CA GLY A 16 2.88 -60.90 -22.16
C GLY A 16 3.13 -60.88 -23.69
N TYR A 17 4.41 -60.70 -24.06
CA TYR A 17 5.27 -61.34 -25.12
C TYR A 17 4.73 -61.72 -26.53
N PRO A 18 5.59 -62.06 -27.53
CA PRO A 18 6.96 -61.62 -27.90
C PRO A 18 7.21 -61.43 -29.43
N GLY A 19 8.36 -60.82 -29.77
CA GLY A 19 9.24 -61.33 -30.85
C GLY A 19 9.34 -60.55 -32.17
N PHE A 20 10.50 -59.97 -32.48
CA PHE A 20 11.46 -60.48 -33.47
C PHE A 20 12.66 -59.51 -33.62
N GLN A 21 13.86 -60.01 -33.34
CA GLN A 21 15.14 -59.42 -33.74
C GLN A 21 15.46 -59.80 -35.19
N ARG A 22 16.00 -58.87 -35.98
CA ARG A 22 16.96 -59.15 -37.06
C ARG A 22 17.99 -58.02 -37.22
N SER A 23 19.21 -58.42 -36.89
CA SER A 23 20.58 -58.12 -37.38
C SER A 23 20.96 -56.83 -38.14
N PRO A 24 22.21 -56.33 -37.93
CA PRO A 24 22.81 -55.18 -38.61
C PRO A 24 23.69 -55.57 -39.82
N HIS A 25 23.95 -54.61 -40.72
CA HIS A 25 25.27 -54.23 -41.28
C HIS A 25 25.20 -53.46 -42.63
N PHE A 26 26.25 -52.65 -42.88
CA PHE A 26 26.67 -51.92 -44.10
C PHE A 26 25.82 -50.72 -44.56
N GLU A 27 26.36 -49.65 -45.14
CA GLU A 27 27.60 -48.85 -45.09
C GLU A 27 27.35 -47.69 -46.08
N SER A 28 28.11 -46.61 -45.93
CA SER A 28 28.47 -45.63 -46.96
C SER A 28 27.43 -44.69 -47.60
N ASP A 29 27.71 -43.40 -47.35
CA ASP A 29 27.80 -42.31 -48.32
C ASP A 29 26.52 -41.83 -49.05
N LEU A 30 26.10 -40.60 -48.76
CA LEU A 30 26.59 -39.44 -49.50
C LEU A 30 25.96 -38.15 -48.96
N TYR A 31 26.85 -37.24 -48.61
CA TYR A 31 26.59 -35.84 -48.28
C TYR A 31 25.78 -35.13 -49.38
N TYR A 32 24.54 -34.77 -49.10
CA TYR A 32 23.94 -33.54 -49.63
C TYR A 32 23.93 -32.50 -48.51
N ASN A 33 25.11 -31.90 -48.28
CA ASN A 33 25.20 -30.60 -47.64
C ASN A 33 24.48 -29.60 -48.54
N HIS A 34 23.21 -29.33 -48.27
CA HIS A 34 22.66 -28.03 -48.63
C HIS A 34 23.51 -26.98 -47.90
N PRO A 35 24.07 -25.98 -48.61
CA PRO A 35 24.70 -24.88 -47.92
C PRO A 35 23.60 -24.18 -47.11
N THR A 36 23.57 -24.44 -45.81
CA THR A 36 22.95 -23.55 -44.84
C THR A 36 23.79 -22.29 -44.86
N TYR A 37 23.56 -21.44 -45.85
CA TYR A 37 23.99 -20.05 -45.76
C TYR A 37 23.44 -19.54 -44.42
N PRO A 38 24.30 -19.05 -43.51
CA PRO A 38 23.80 -18.32 -42.36
C PRO A 38 22.99 -17.17 -42.94
N ARG A 39 21.66 -17.22 -42.81
CA ARG A 39 20.81 -16.06 -43.10
C ARG A 39 21.31 -14.99 -42.16
N GLY A 40 22.14 -14.08 -42.70
CA GLY A 40 22.58 -12.88 -42.01
C GLY A 40 21.33 -12.27 -41.39
N HIS A 41 21.34 -12.18 -40.07
CA HIS A 41 20.21 -11.62 -39.35
C HIS A 41 20.13 -10.16 -39.79
N SER A 42 19.11 -9.83 -40.58
CA SER A 42 18.86 -8.43 -40.94
C SER A 42 18.64 -7.68 -39.63
N ASN A 43 19.54 -6.76 -39.30
CA ASN A 43 19.43 -5.89 -38.13
C ASN A 43 18.37 -4.80 -38.29
N SER A 44 17.55 -4.86 -39.34
CA SER A 44 16.40 -3.98 -39.52
C SER A 44 15.44 -4.09 -38.33
N PRO A 45 14.96 -2.98 -37.76
CA PRO A 45 13.92 -2.99 -36.72
C PRO A 45 12.68 -3.80 -37.12
N VAL A 46 12.31 -3.76 -38.41
CA VAL A 46 11.19 -4.55 -38.96
C VAL A 46 11.48 -6.05 -38.91
N ALA A 47 12.70 -6.45 -39.26
CA ALA A 47 13.11 -7.86 -39.20
C ALA A 47 13.11 -8.38 -37.76
N ARG A 48 13.49 -7.56 -36.78
CA ARG A 48 13.43 -7.92 -35.35
C ARG A 48 11.99 -8.12 -34.84
N LEU A 49 11.05 -7.28 -35.27
CA LEU A 49 9.63 -7.42 -34.90
C LEU A 49 9.03 -8.74 -35.42
N LYS A 50 9.48 -9.21 -36.59
CA LYS A 50 9.04 -10.46 -37.21
C LYS A 50 9.89 -11.68 -36.81
N ASN A 51 10.93 -11.49 -36.00
CA ASN A 51 11.81 -12.61 -35.62
C ASN A 51 11.17 -13.45 -34.52
N GLU A 52 10.69 -14.64 -34.90
CA GLU A 52 10.06 -15.59 -33.99
C GLU A 52 11.04 -16.22 -32.98
N ARG A 53 12.33 -16.24 -33.32
CA ARG A 53 13.39 -16.85 -32.50
C ARG A 53 13.93 -15.90 -31.44
N LEU A 54 13.67 -14.60 -31.56
CA LEU A 54 14.08 -13.63 -30.55
C LEU A 54 13.28 -13.88 -29.27
N ARG A 55 13.99 -14.00 -28.15
CA ARG A 55 13.41 -14.15 -26.81
C ARG A 55 13.51 -12.83 -26.05
N CYS A 56 12.54 -12.59 -25.19
CA CYS A 56 12.54 -11.46 -24.26
C CYS A 56 11.62 -11.83 -23.11
N GLU A 57 12.16 -11.77 -21.89
CA GLU A 57 11.44 -12.04 -20.63
C GLU A 57 11.39 -10.76 -19.79
N ARG A 58 11.36 -9.60 -20.46
CA ARG A 58 11.39 -8.30 -19.79
C ARG A 58 10.14 -8.16 -18.92
N ASN A 59 10.39 -7.96 -17.63
CA ASN A 59 9.41 -7.60 -16.62
C ASN A 59 10.02 -6.50 -15.76
N LEU A 60 9.39 -5.32 -15.71
CA LEU A 60 9.88 -4.20 -14.89
C LEU A 60 9.53 -4.36 -13.40
N GLY A 61 8.65 -5.31 -13.06
CA GLY A 61 8.22 -5.58 -11.69
C GLY A 61 7.29 -4.50 -11.12
N TRP A 62 6.71 -3.66 -11.97
CA TRP A 62 5.86 -2.55 -11.57
C TRP A 62 4.43 -3.01 -11.28
N SER A 63 3.76 -2.31 -10.37
CA SER A 63 2.30 -2.37 -10.28
C SER A 63 1.67 -1.74 -11.52
N ILE A 64 0.44 -2.14 -11.85
CA ILE A 64 -0.28 -1.56 -13.00
C ILE A 64 -0.66 -0.09 -12.75
N ASP A 65 -0.90 0.26 -11.49
CA ASP A 65 -1.14 1.64 -11.04
C ASP A 65 0.09 2.51 -11.33
N PHE A 66 1.28 2.06 -10.92
CA PHE A 66 2.53 2.79 -11.18
C PHE A 66 2.87 2.82 -12.67
N ALA A 67 2.71 1.71 -13.40
CA ALA A 67 2.95 1.69 -14.85
C ALA A 67 2.07 2.72 -15.58
N THR A 68 0.84 2.91 -15.12
CA THR A 68 -0.07 3.94 -15.63
C THR A 68 0.41 5.35 -15.27
N ALA A 69 0.76 5.58 -14.00
CA ALA A 69 1.30 6.85 -13.52
C ALA A 69 2.57 7.28 -14.29
N PHE A 70 3.53 6.35 -14.40
CA PHE A 70 4.76 6.54 -15.16
C PHE A 70 4.49 6.95 -16.60
N LEU A 71 3.60 6.24 -17.29
CA LEU A 71 3.34 6.49 -18.71
C LEU A 71 2.62 7.84 -18.92
N VAL A 72 1.68 8.20 -18.05
CA VAL A 72 1.01 9.51 -18.12
C VAL A 72 2.01 10.63 -17.83
N ASN A 73 2.87 10.48 -16.83
CA ASN A 73 3.92 11.43 -16.51
C ASN A 73 4.93 11.58 -17.65
N HIS A 74 5.39 10.47 -18.24
CA HIS A 74 6.29 10.45 -19.40
C HIS A 74 5.72 11.24 -20.58
N LEU A 75 4.40 11.15 -20.81
CA LEU A 75 3.70 11.84 -21.91
C LEU A 75 3.34 13.30 -21.59
N SER A 76 3.66 13.80 -20.40
CA SER A 76 3.43 15.20 -20.04
C SER A 76 4.30 16.15 -20.87
N PRO A 77 3.88 17.41 -21.06
CA PRO A 77 4.69 18.42 -21.75
C PRO A 77 6.07 18.64 -21.13
N ASP A 78 6.21 18.43 -19.82
CA ASP A 78 7.46 18.67 -19.09
C ASP A 78 8.49 17.56 -19.35
N HIS A 79 8.03 16.31 -19.51
CA HIS A 79 8.90 15.15 -19.70
C HIS A 79 9.13 14.82 -21.18
N SER A 80 8.12 15.03 -22.04
CA SER A 80 8.20 14.76 -23.47
C SER A 80 7.60 15.88 -24.33
N PRO A 81 8.20 17.09 -24.34
CA PRO A 81 7.66 18.27 -25.03
C PRO A 81 7.45 18.06 -26.54
N ASP A 82 8.29 17.23 -27.17
CA ASP A 82 8.24 16.96 -28.60
C ASP A 82 7.29 15.82 -29.00
N ALA A 83 6.66 15.14 -28.04
CA ALA A 83 5.91 13.92 -28.32
C ALA A 83 4.74 14.14 -29.29
N ALA A 84 4.00 15.25 -29.14
CA ALA A 84 2.92 15.62 -30.05
C ALA A 84 3.43 15.85 -31.49
N HIS A 85 4.59 16.52 -31.63
CA HIS A 85 5.19 16.81 -32.93
C HIS A 85 5.72 15.55 -33.61
N ILE A 86 6.38 14.67 -32.85
CA ILE A 86 6.86 13.37 -33.34
C ILE A 86 5.66 12.51 -33.78
N LEU A 87 4.59 12.46 -32.98
CA LEU A 87 3.38 11.70 -33.32
C LEU A 87 2.71 12.23 -34.60
N LYS A 88 2.66 13.56 -34.80
CA LYS A 88 2.23 14.17 -36.07
C LYS A 88 3.11 13.71 -37.24
N SER A 89 4.42 13.66 -37.05
CA SER A 89 5.37 13.22 -38.08
C SER A 89 5.19 11.74 -38.43
N ILE A 90 4.93 10.88 -37.44
CA ILE A 90 4.59 9.46 -37.64
C ILE A 90 3.31 9.34 -38.49
N ARG A 91 2.26 10.12 -38.18
CA ARG A 91 1.01 10.13 -38.96
C ARG A 91 1.23 10.54 -40.42
N LYS A 92 2.03 11.58 -40.66
CA LYS A 92 2.38 12.01 -42.04
C LYS A 92 3.12 10.92 -42.80
N LYS A 93 4.11 10.27 -42.16
CA LYS A 93 4.86 9.18 -42.78
C LYS A 93 3.98 7.96 -43.04
N ALA A 94 3.05 7.64 -42.13
CA ALA A 94 2.07 6.59 -42.33
C ALA A 94 1.18 6.86 -43.55
N GLN A 95 0.71 8.10 -43.71
CA GLN A 95 -0.04 8.51 -44.89
C GLN A 95 0.78 8.33 -46.18
N GLN A 96 2.03 8.81 -46.21
CA GLN A 96 2.91 8.65 -47.39
C GLN A 96 3.14 7.19 -47.78
N VAL A 97 3.36 6.31 -46.81
CA VAL A 97 3.54 4.86 -47.06
C VAL A 97 2.24 4.24 -47.57
N PHE A 98 1.10 4.67 -47.04
CA PHE A 98 -0.20 4.21 -47.50
C PHE A 98 -0.50 4.65 -48.93
N ASP A 99 -0.23 5.91 -49.27
CA ASP A 99 -0.42 6.48 -50.61
C ASP A 99 0.45 5.75 -51.67
N GLN A 100 1.55 5.12 -51.25
CA GLN A 100 2.39 4.25 -52.08
C GLN A 100 1.82 2.82 -52.24
N GLY A 101 0.61 2.53 -51.77
CA GLY A 101 -0.01 1.21 -51.80
C GLY A 101 0.56 0.23 -50.76
N ARG A 102 1.32 0.73 -49.78
CA ARG A 102 2.04 -0.10 -48.79
C ARG A 102 1.43 -0.01 -47.38
N GLY A 103 0.11 0.10 -47.29
CA GLY A 103 -0.59 0.25 -46.00
C GLY A 103 -0.25 -0.83 -44.96
N GLN A 104 0.00 -2.07 -45.39
CA GLN A 104 0.40 -3.18 -44.52
C GLN A 104 1.80 -3.02 -43.89
N ASP A 105 2.66 -2.17 -44.47
CA ASP A 105 3.99 -1.89 -43.91
C ASP A 105 3.94 -0.82 -42.80
N VAL A 106 2.86 -0.03 -42.73
CA VAL A 106 2.72 1.08 -41.78
C VAL A 106 2.94 0.62 -40.33
N PRO A 107 2.32 -0.47 -39.82
CA PRO A 107 2.53 -0.88 -38.44
C PRO A 107 4.01 -1.17 -38.12
N TYR A 108 4.69 -1.88 -39.00
CA TYR A 108 6.09 -2.25 -38.82
C TYR A 108 7.03 -1.04 -38.85
N LEU A 109 6.77 -0.07 -39.73
CA LEU A 109 7.59 1.14 -39.88
C LEU A 109 7.32 2.17 -38.77
N ALA A 110 6.11 2.18 -38.21
CA ALA A 110 5.72 3.10 -37.15
C ALA A 110 6.15 2.61 -35.76
N PHE A 111 6.17 1.28 -35.53
CA PHE A 111 6.34 0.68 -34.20
C PHE A 111 7.49 1.27 -33.38
N SER A 112 8.73 1.25 -33.91
CA SER A 112 9.90 1.69 -33.15
C SER A 112 9.77 3.14 -32.70
N LYS A 113 9.32 4.03 -33.60
CA LYS A 113 9.17 5.45 -33.25
C LYS A 113 8.02 5.68 -32.26
N LEU A 114 6.96 4.88 -32.35
CA LEU A 114 5.86 4.92 -31.38
C LEU A 114 6.32 4.41 -30.02
N ASP A 115 7.13 3.36 -29.98
CA ASP A 115 7.71 2.83 -28.75
C ASP A 115 8.61 3.86 -28.07
N ASP A 116 9.54 4.44 -28.82
CA ASP A 116 10.46 5.47 -28.32
C ASP A 116 9.70 6.67 -27.73
N VAL A 117 8.70 7.19 -28.46
CA VAL A 117 8.02 8.43 -28.06
C VAL A 117 6.92 8.20 -27.02
N LEU A 118 6.13 7.13 -27.16
CA LEU A 118 4.95 6.92 -26.31
C LEU A 118 5.22 6.02 -25.12
N PHE A 119 6.17 5.09 -25.22
CA PHE A 119 6.38 4.01 -24.24
C PHE A 119 7.83 3.95 -23.74
N ALA A 120 8.59 5.04 -23.90
CA ALA A 120 9.98 5.17 -23.48
C ALA A 120 10.92 4.04 -23.95
N GLY A 121 10.63 3.43 -25.11
CA GLY A 121 11.43 2.34 -25.69
C GLY A 121 11.28 0.99 -24.97
N HIS A 122 10.30 0.84 -24.06
CA HIS A 122 10.14 -0.37 -23.26
C HIS A 122 9.63 -1.57 -24.05
N LEU A 123 9.04 -1.40 -25.24
CA LEU A 123 8.52 -2.51 -26.05
C LEU A 123 9.57 -3.08 -27.01
N GLY A 124 10.68 -2.37 -27.20
CA GLY A 124 11.78 -2.72 -28.09
C GLY A 124 12.35 -4.11 -27.78
N GLY A 125 12.22 -5.03 -28.74
CA GLY A 125 12.64 -6.42 -28.59
C GLY A 125 11.67 -7.31 -27.80
N ALA A 126 10.77 -6.74 -27.00
CA ALA A 126 9.78 -7.48 -26.20
C ALA A 126 8.55 -7.95 -27.01
N VAL A 127 8.26 -7.28 -28.14
CA VAL A 127 7.06 -7.53 -28.94
C VAL A 127 7.37 -8.22 -30.27
N TYR A 128 6.64 -9.28 -30.56
CA TYR A 128 6.48 -9.85 -31.89
C TYR A 128 5.22 -9.26 -32.55
N LEU A 129 5.34 -8.74 -33.77
CA LEU A 129 4.23 -8.10 -34.49
C LEU A 129 3.89 -8.89 -35.75
N ASP A 130 2.61 -9.23 -35.91
CA ASP A 130 2.10 -9.98 -37.06
C ASP A 130 0.79 -9.40 -37.60
N LEU A 131 0.50 -9.70 -38.87
CA LEU A 131 -0.74 -9.34 -39.55
C LEU A 131 -1.46 -10.61 -39.99
N ARG A 132 -2.63 -10.89 -39.43
CA ARG A 132 -3.44 -12.08 -39.77
C ARG A 132 -4.90 -11.72 -39.93
N SER A 133 -5.65 -12.59 -40.63
CA SER A 133 -7.11 -12.52 -40.66
C SER A 133 -7.66 -12.99 -39.30
N LEU A 134 -8.40 -12.13 -38.61
CA LEU A 134 -8.99 -12.42 -37.29
C LEU A 134 -10.53 -12.29 -37.28
N GLY A 135 -11.16 -12.24 -38.46
CA GLY A 135 -12.59 -11.98 -38.62
C GLY A 135 -12.88 -10.51 -38.95
N HIS A 136 -14.12 -10.05 -38.73
CA HIS A 136 -14.54 -8.68 -39.05
C HIS A 136 -14.71 -7.78 -37.82
N ASP A 137 -14.85 -8.36 -36.63
CA ASP A 137 -15.29 -7.64 -35.42
C ASP A 137 -14.18 -7.31 -34.41
N VAL A 138 -12.92 -7.54 -34.79
CA VAL A 138 -11.76 -7.29 -33.92
C VAL A 138 -10.72 -6.47 -34.66
N SER A 139 -10.17 -5.43 -34.02
CA SER A 139 -9.06 -4.65 -34.60
C SER A 139 -7.75 -5.45 -34.60
N GLY A 140 -7.64 -6.40 -33.68
CA GLY A 140 -6.46 -7.22 -33.45
C GLY A 140 -6.57 -7.96 -32.12
N ALA A 141 -5.48 -8.64 -31.76
CA ALA A 141 -5.33 -9.28 -30.47
C ALA A 141 -3.91 -9.12 -29.92
N THR A 142 -3.80 -8.90 -28.60
CA THR A 142 -2.52 -8.93 -27.88
C THR A 142 -2.47 -10.18 -27.01
N TYR A 143 -1.38 -10.93 -27.05
CA TYR A 143 -1.20 -12.17 -26.30
C TYR A 143 -0.06 -12.02 -25.29
N THR A 144 -0.26 -12.56 -24.09
CA THR A 144 0.81 -12.68 -23.08
C THR A 144 1.99 -13.52 -23.60
N HIS A 145 3.11 -13.46 -22.88
CA HIS A 145 4.38 -14.09 -23.23
C HIS A 145 4.21 -15.57 -23.63
N GLY A 146 4.62 -15.92 -24.85
CA GLY A 146 4.65 -17.31 -25.31
C GLY A 146 3.29 -17.95 -25.57
N ARG A 147 2.20 -17.18 -25.53
CA ARG A 147 0.83 -17.65 -25.79
C ARG A 147 0.24 -17.14 -27.11
N GLY A 148 1.07 -16.54 -27.96
CA GLY A 148 0.69 -16.13 -29.31
C GLY A 148 0.31 -17.30 -30.21
N PRO A 149 -0.24 -17.03 -31.40
CA PRO A 149 -0.67 -18.05 -32.34
C PRO A 149 0.49 -18.84 -32.96
N ASP A 150 1.72 -18.31 -32.93
CA ASP A 150 2.93 -19.08 -33.27
C ASP A 150 3.59 -19.60 -31.99
N PRO A 151 3.62 -20.94 -31.76
CA PRO A 151 4.18 -21.53 -30.54
C PRO A 151 5.70 -21.33 -30.39
N ARG A 152 6.40 -20.95 -31.48
CA ARG A 152 7.83 -20.67 -31.48
C ARG A 152 8.15 -19.31 -30.86
N VAL A 153 7.21 -18.36 -30.95
CA VAL A 153 7.34 -17.02 -30.38
C VAL A 153 7.18 -17.12 -28.87
N LYS A 154 8.22 -16.73 -28.11
CA LYS A 154 8.18 -16.68 -26.64
C LYS A 154 7.90 -15.29 -26.05
N ARG A 155 7.81 -14.29 -26.94
CA ARG A 155 7.58 -12.88 -26.63
C ARG A 155 6.08 -12.54 -26.56
N ILE A 156 5.77 -11.32 -26.16
CA ILE A 156 4.42 -10.75 -26.30
C ILE A 156 4.08 -10.69 -27.79
N SER A 157 2.90 -11.18 -28.18
CA SER A 157 2.49 -11.16 -29.58
C SER A 157 1.38 -10.14 -29.79
N ILE A 158 1.61 -9.16 -30.67
CA ILE A 158 0.56 -8.29 -31.22
C ILE A 158 0.21 -8.84 -32.60
N VAL A 159 -1.07 -9.17 -32.81
CA VAL A 159 -1.59 -9.63 -34.10
C VAL A 159 -2.66 -8.66 -34.53
N LEU A 160 -2.36 -7.80 -35.51
CA LEU A 160 -3.37 -6.88 -36.04
C LEU A 160 -4.20 -7.58 -37.12
N ASN A 161 -5.49 -7.22 -37.19
CA ASN A 161 -6.41 -7.84 -38.13
C ASN A 161 -6.23 -7.28 -39.55
N ASN A 162 -5.62 -8.07 -40.43
CA ASN A 162 -5.32 -7.68 -41.80
C ASN A 162 -6.59 -7.29 -42.60
N ASN A 163 -7.72 -7.96 -42.35
CA ASN A 163 -8.98 -7.66 -43.04
C ASN A 163 -9.46 -6.24 -42.75
N VAL A 164 -9.36 -5.85 -41.47
CA VAL A 164 -9.72 -4.50 -41.01
C VAL A 164 -8.71 -3.48 -41.56
N LEU A 165 -7.42 -3.79 -41.53
CA LEU A 165 -6.38 -2.86 -41.97
C LEU A 165 -6.41 -2.58 -43.48
N GLN A 166 -6.87 -3.52 -44.31
CA GLN A 166 -6.99 -3.32 -45.77
C GLN A 166 -7.95 -2.19 -46.14
N GLN A 167 -8.96 -1.94 -45.32
CA GLN A 167 -9.98 -0.90 -45.55
C GLN A 167 -9.79 0.32 -44.63
N ALA A 168 -8.81 0.26 -43.71
CA ALA A 168 -8.57 1.29 -42.72
C ALA A 168 -7.82 2.49 -43.30
N GLN A 169 -8.13 3.69 -42.82
CA GLN A 169 -7.30 4.86 -43.13
C GLN A 169 -5.98 4.80 -42.35
N PRO A 170 -4.91 5.47 -42.79
CA PRO A 170 -3.60 5.42 -42.12
C PRO A 170 -3.65 5.80 -40.63
N ARG A 171 -4.49 6.78 -40.29
CA ARG A 171 -4.71 7.18 -38.88
C ARG A 171 -5.30 6.05 -38.05
N ASP A 172 -6.17 5.23 -38.63
CA ASP A 172 -6.86 4.13 -37.96
C ASP A 172 -5.88 2.96 -37.76
N ILE A 173 -5.02 2.70 -38.74
CA ILE A 173 -3.91 1.73 -38.65
C ILE A 173 -2.96 2.10 -37.49
N VAL A 174 -2.50 3.35 -37.45
CA VAL A 174 -1.61 3.84 -36.37
C VAL A 174 -2.31 3.76 -35.02
N ALA A 175 -3.57 4.17 -34.95
CA ALA A 175 -4.33 4.08 -33.72
C ALA A 175 -4.50 2.61 -33.29
N ASN A 176 -4.79 1.67 -34.20
CA ASN A 176 -4.97 0.24 -33.89
C ASN A 176 -3.67 -0.31 -33.30
N LEU A 177 -2.54 0.06 -33.89
CA LEU A 177 -1.24 -0.35 -33.38
C LEU A 177 -1.01 0.17 -31.95
N ILE A 178 -1.22 1.47 -31.70
CA ILE A 178 -1.04 2.07 -30.37
C ILE A 178 -1.93 1.36 -29.32
N HIS A 179 -3.19 1.06 -29.67
CA HIS A 179 -4.11 0.32 -28.80
C HIS A 179 -3.49 -0.98 -28.28
N HIS A 180 -2.94 -1.78 -29.19
CA HIS A 180 -2.33 -3.05 -28.81
C HIS A 180 -0.97 -2.88 -28.14
N MET A 181 -0.25 -1.80 -28.42
CA MET A 181 1.00 -1.43 -27.72
C MET A 181 0.76 -1.06 -26.25
N ILE A 182 -0.40 -0.46 -25.90
CA ILE A 182 -0.77 -0.19 -24.49
C ILE A 182 -0.88 -1.52 -23.72
N HIS A 183 -1.61 -2.50 -24.27
CA HIS A 183 -1.70 -3.85 -23.67
C HIS A 183 -0.32 -4.51 -23.53
N ALA A 184 0.51 -4.41 -24.57
CA ALA A 184 1.86 -4.94 -24.53
C ALA A 184 2.74 -4.23 -23.48
N PHE A 185 2.56 -2.93 -23.28
CA PHE A 185 3.28 -2.16 -22.27
C PHE A 185 2.94 -2.63 -20.87
N PHE A 186 1.66 -2.86 -20.55
CA PHE A 186 1.29 -3.41 -19.24
C PHE A 186 1.87 -4.81 -19.01
N LEU A 187 1.97 -5.65 -20.04
CA LEU A 187 2.63 -6.95 -19.94
C LEU A 187 4.15 -6.86 -19.75
N VAL A 188 4.81 -5.84 -20.30
CA VAL A 188 6.24 -5.58 -20.07
C VAL A 188 6.47 -5.00 -18.67
N ALA A 189 5.63 -4.05 -18.25
CA ALA A 189 5.80 -3.35 -16.98
C ALA A 189 5.46 -4.26 -15.79
N CYS A 190 4.35 -5.00 -15.90
CA CYS A 190 3.75 -5.73 -14.78
C CYS A 190 3.95 -7.25 -14.86
N GLY A 191 4.57 -7.74 -15.93
CA GLY A 191 4.78 -9.17 -16.18
C GLY A 191 3.63 -9.87 -16.92
N PRO A 192 3.79 -11.17 -17.22
CA PRO A 192 2.78 -11.97 -17.90
C PRO A 192 1.47 -12.06 -17.11
N GLU A 193 0.32 -11.87 -17.77
CA GLU A 193 -0.99 -12.21 -17.17
C GLU A 193 -1.13 -13.72 -16.97
N GLU A 194 -1.55 -14.14 -15.77
CA GLU A 194 -1.91 -15.51 -15.42
C GLU A 194 -3.43 -15.67 -15.28
N GLU A 195 -3.92 -16.91 -15.30
CA GLU A 195 -5.37 -17.21 -15.25
C GLU A 195 -6.09 -16.66 -14.02
N LYS A 196 -5.44 -16.70 -12.85
CA LYS A 196 -5.97 -16.15 -11.60
C LYS A 196 -5.84 -14.63 -11.48
N GLU A 197 -5.12 -13.99 -12.41
CA GLU A 197 -4.77 -12.57 -12.36
C GLU A 197 -5.57 -11.71 -13.36
N VAL A 198 -6.55 -12.29 -14.06
CA VAL A 198 -7.35 -11.58 -15.09
C VAL A 198 -8.02 -10.32 -14.55
N GLY A 199 -8.45 -10.35 -13.28
CA GLY A 199 -9.06 -9.20 -12.61
C GLY A 199 -8.13 -7.99 -12.45
N TYR A 200 -6.81 -8.19 -12.50
CA TYR A 200 -5.82 -7.12 -12.45
C TYR A 200 -5.73 -6.33 -13.76
N GLY A 201 -6.19 -6.93 -14.86
CA GLY A 201 -6.62 -6.21 -16.05
C GLY A 201 -5.51 -5.76 -17.01
N ARG A 202 -4.35 -6.44 -17.07
CA ARG A 202 -3.24 -6.06 -17.98
C ARG A 202 -3.63 -6.14 -19.46
N LEU A 203 -4.54 -7.07 -19.80
CA LEU A 203 -5.13 -7.24 -21.13
C LEU A 203 -6.56 -6.68 -21.25
N SER A 204 -7.09 -6.08 -20.19
CA SER A 204 -8.45 -5.56 -20.13
C SER A 204 -8.55 -4.12 -20.61
N HIS A 205 -9.76 -3.70 -20.98
CA HIS A 205 -10.07 -2.29 -21.26
C HIS A 205 -10.64 -1.62 -20.00
N GLY A 206 -9.86 -1.60 -18.91
CA GLY A 206 -10.24 -0.98 -17.63
C GLY A 206 -9.82 0.49 -17.50
N MET A 207 -9.83 1.00 -16.27
CA MET A 207 -9.46 2.38 -15.93
C MET A 207 -8.03 2.74 -16.37
N HIS A 208 -7.05 1.86 -16.12
CA HIS A 208 -5.65 2.04 -16.53
C HIS A 208 -5.50 2.22 -18.03
N PHE A 209 -6.10 1.31 -18.81
CA PHE A 209 -6.12 1.40 -20.27
C PHE A 209 -6.79 2.70 -20.73
N GLY A 210 -7.95 3.02 -20.16
CA GLY A 210 -8.71 4.23 -20.46
C GLY A 210 -7.89 5.49 -20.27
N LYS A 211 -7.20 5.63 -19.14
CA LYS A 211 -6.35 6.78 -18.84
C LYS A 211 -5.23 6.94 -19.86
N VAL A 212 -4.46 5.87 -20.12
CA VAL A 212 -3.35 5.92 -21.09
C VAL A 212 -3.86 6.26 -22.49
N ALA A 213 -4.95 5.62 -22.94
CA ALA A 213 -5.55 5.86 -24.23
C ALA A 213 -6.04 7.31 -24.38
N ASN A 214 -6.68 7.86 -23.36
CA ASN A 214 -7.14 9.25 -23.33
C ASN A 214 -5.97 10.24 -23.35
N THR A 215 -4.90 9.98 -22.59
CA THR A 215 -3.69 10.82 -22.60
C THR A 215 -3.06 10.87 -24.00
N ILE A 216 -2.86 9.72 -24.66
CA ILE A 216 -2.30 9.69 -26.03
C ILE A 216 -3.27 10.33 -27.03
N LYS A 217 -4.59 10.15 -26.86
CA LYS A 217 -5.61 10.79 -27.69
C LYS A 217 -5.54 12.32 -27.59
N LYS A 218 -5.48 12.87 -26.38
CA LYS A 218 -5.30 14.31 -26.10
C LYS A 218 -4.00 14.83 -26.74
N LEU A 219 -2.89 14.13 -26.52
CA LEU A 219 -1.58 14.45 -27.12
C LEU A 219 -1.65 14.51 -28.66
N SER A 220 -2.37 13.57 -29.28
CA SER A 220 -2.52 13.53 -30.74
C SER A 220 -3.39 14.65 -31.33
N ALA A 221 -4.20 15.32 -30.50
CA ALA A 221 -5.10 16.41 -30.91
C ALA A 221 -4.39 17.77 -31.01
N VAL A 222 -3.23 17.94 -30.38
CA VAL A 222 -2.46 19.20 -30.35
C VAL A 222 -2.19 19.76 -31.76
N HIS A 223 -2.06 18.89 -32.77
CA HIS A 223 -1.78 19.28 -34.15
C HIS A 223 -2.86 18.86 -35.16
N GLY A 224 -4.12 18.73 -34.73
CA GLY A 224 -5.25 18.49 -35.63
C GLY A 224 -6.27 17.52 -35.03
N LYS A 225 -6.94 16.75 -35.89
CA LYS A 225 -7.93 15.76 -35.41
C LYS A 225 -7.23 14.69 -34.54
N PRO A 226 -7.80 14.34 -33.37
CA PRO A 226 -7.26 13.27 -32.53
C PRO A 226 -7.25 11.94 -33.28
N LEU A 227 -6.34 11.07 -32.90
CA LEU A 227 -6.40 9.66 -33.30
C LEU A 227 -7.69 9.04 -32.74
N PRO A 228 -8.33 8.12 -33.47
CA PRO A 228 -9.49 7.38 -32.99
C PRO A 228 -9.05 6.29 -31.99
N LEU A 229 -8.48 6.72 -30.86
CA LEU A 229 -8.15 5.90 -29.70
C LEU A 229 -9.33 5.94 -28.72
N GLY A 230 -9.71 4.76 -28.22
CA GLY A 230 -10.82 4.57 -27.30
C GLY A 230 -11.00 3.09 -26.96
N PHE A 231 -12.03 2.80 -26.15
CA PHE A 231 -12.40 1.44 -25.74
C PHE A 231 -12.94 0.64 -26.93
N SER A 232 -13.93 1.22 -27.60
CA SER A 232 -14.55 0.74 -28.83
C SER A 232 -13.91 1.41 -30.05
N ARG A 233 -13.89 0.67 -31.16
CA ARG A 233 -13.64 1.23 -32.48
C ARG A 233 -14.80 0.93 -33.40
N TYR A 234 -15.30 1.93 -34.10
CA TYR A 234 -16.13 1.73 -35.27
C TYR A 234 -15.28 1.05 -36.37
N LEU A 235 -15.29 -0.27 -36.37
CA LEU A 235 -14.92 -1.05 -37.54
C LEU A 235 -16.06 -0.87 -38.54
N TYR A 236 -15.74 -0.49 -39.78
CA TYR A 236 -16.73 -0.09 -40.78
C TYR A 236 -17.87 -1.11 -40.92
N GLY A 237 -19.09 -0.56 -41.00
CA GLY A 237 -20.29 -1.31 -41.35
C GLY A 237 -20.82 -2.17 -40.21
N HIS A 238 -21.69 -1.60 -39.38
CA HIS A 238 -22.78 -2.41 -38.87
C HIS A 238 -23.53 -2.94 -40.09
N SER A 239 -23.22 -4.17 -40.47
CA SER A 239 -24.02 -4.89 -41.44
C SER A 239 -25.43 -4.87 -40.89
N TYR A 240 -26.36 -4.27 -41.63
CA TYR A 240 -27.80 -4.25 -41.30
C TYR A 240 -28.36 -5.68 -41.06
N TYR A 241 -27.59 -6.72 -41.41
CA TYR A 241 -27.88 -8.13 -41.17
C TYR A 241 -27.52 -8.65 -39.77
N ASP A 242 -26.72 -7.94 -38.95
CA ASP A 242 -26.40 -8.38 -37.58
C ASP A 242 -27.63 -8.31 -36.64
N GLU A 243 -28.67 -7.55 -37.02
CA GLU A 243 -29.91 -7.41 -36.22
C GLU A 243 -30.82 -8.66 -36.31
N TYR A 244 -30.70 -9.45 -37.38
CA TYR A 244 -31.55 -10.63 -37.64
C TYR A 244 -30.95 -11.97 -37.19
N HIS A 245 -29.66 -11.98 -36.88
CA HIS A 245 -29.01 -13.13 -36.26
C HIS A 245 -28.50 -12.69 -34.90
N PRO A 246 -29.24 -12.92 -33.80
CA PRO A 246 -28.67 -12.75 -32.47
C PRO A 246 -27.38 -13.56 -32.45
N ARG A 247 -26.24 -12.86 -32.44
CA ARG A 247 -24.91 -13.47 -32.44
C ARG A 247 -24.92 -14.48 -31.32
N ARG A 248 -24.93 -15.77 -31.68
CA ARG A 248 -24.88 -16.86 -30.70
C ARG A 248 -23.81 -16.50 -29.69
N GLU A 249 -24.20 -16.46 -28.42
CA GLU A 249 -23.46 -16.04 -27.23
C GLU A 249 -22.15 -16.81 -26.97
N ASN A 250 -21.63 -17.54 -27.96
CA ASN A 250 -20.24 -17.97 -28.04
C ASN A 250 -19.31 -16.80 -28.42
N ARG A 251 -19.48 -15.64 -27.77
CA ARG A 251 -18.32 -14.79 -27.45
C ARG A 251 -17.52 -15.57 -26.42
N HIS A 252 -16.85 -16.61 -26.94
CA HIS A 252 -16.09 -17.60 -26.22
C HIS A 252 -15.34 -16.93 -25.09
N SER A 253 -15.56 -17.43 -23.86
CA SER A 253 -14.77 -17.19 -22.66
C SER A 253 -13.45 -16.51 -23.02
N SER A 254 -13.35 -15.20 -22.76
CA SER A 254 -12.12 -14.46 -23.03
C SER A 254 -10.98 -15.29 -22.46
N ARG A 255 -10.09 -15.78 -23.34
CA ARG A 255 -8.97 -16.59 -22.86
C ARG A 255 -8.08 -15.63 -22.09
N TRP A 256 -7.79 -15.93 -20.84
CA TRP A 256 -7.01 -15.08 -19.93
C TRP A 256 -5.67 -14.59 -20.51
N TYR A 257 -5.11 -15.31 -21.48
CA TYR A 257 -3.83 -14.95 -22.09
C TYR A 257 -3.93 -14.04 -23.32
N ARG A 258 -5.12 -13.57 -23.72
CA ARG A 258 -5.30 -12.71 -24.91
C ARG A 258 -6.37 -11.63 -24.73
N SER A 259 -6.09 -10.43 -25.23
CA SER A 259 -7.12 -9.41 -25.46
C SER A 259 -7.68 -9.55 -26.87
N ASN A 260 -9.00 -9.70 -27.02
CA ASN A 260 -9.68 -9.47 -28.29
C ASN A 260 -10.25 -8.06 -28.26
N CYS A 261 -9.68 -7.14 -29.02
CA CYS A 261 -10.11 -5.74 -29.01
C CYS A 261 -11.29 -5.56 -29.97
N HIS A 262 -12.49 -5.80 -29.44
CA HIS A 262 -13.74 -5.71 -30.18
C HIS A 262 -14.19 -4.26 -30.40
N SER A 263 -15.03 -4.06 -31.41
CA SER A 263 -15.63 -2.76 -31.73
C SER A 263 -16.67 -2.28 -30.74
N ASP A 264 -17.16 -3.11 -29.83
CA ASP A 264 -18.32 -2.84 -28.98
C ASP A 264 -18.01 -2.86 -27.49
N VAL A 265 -16.75 -2.67 -27.12
CA VAL A 265 -16.35 -2.53 -25.73
C VAL A 265 -16.97 -1.25 -25.14
N PRO A 266 -17.75 -1.34 -24.05
CA PRO A 266 -18.34 -0.17 -23.40
C PRO A 266 -17.27 0.86 -23.02
N SER A 267 -17.55 2.14 -23.27
CA SER A 267 -16.69 3.22 -22.84
C SER A 267 -16.91 3.55 -21.37
N ILE A 268 -15.82 3.79 -20.64
CA ILE A 268 -15.87 4.36 -19.30
C ILE A 268 -15.91 5.90 -19.41
N PRO A 269 -16.75 6.61 -18.66
CA PRO A 269 -16.76 8.08 -18.64
C PRO A 269 -15.38 8.65 -18.29
N GLU A 270 -15.00 9.74 -18.97
CA GLU A 270 -13.72 10.41 -18.73
C GLU A 270 -13.56 10.94 -17.29
N PRO A 271 -14.59 11.55 -16.65
CA PRO A 271 -14.47 11.98 -15.25
C PRO A 271 -14.09 10.84 -14.30
N ASP A 272 -14.72 9.67 -14.45
CA ASP A 272 -14.44 8.50 -13.60
C ASP A 272 -12.99 8.01 -13.77
N ILE A 273 -12.44 8.08 -14.99
CA ILE A 273 -11.04 7.73 -15.28
C ILE A 273 -10.08 8.73 -14.63
N GLU A 274 -10.41 10.02 -14.67
CA GLU A 274 -9.60 11.08 -14.08
C GLU A 274 -9.62 11.00 -12.54
N ASP A 275 -10.80 10.84 -11.93
CA ASP A 275 -10.94 10.65 -10.48
C ASP A 275 -10.17 9.41 -9.98
N PHE A 276 -10.27 8.30 -10.71
CA PHE A 276 -9.47 7.10 -10.46
C PHE A 276 -7.96 7.40 -10.50
N TYR A 277 -7.51 8.08 -11.56
CA TYR A 277 -6.09 8.34 -11.78
C TYR A 277 -5.50 9.24 -10.68
N GLU A 278 -6.18 10.33 -10.34
CA GLU A 278 -5.72 11.28 -9.32
C GLU A 278 -5.70 10.66 -7.92
N GLY A 279 -6.68 9.80 -7.59
CA GLY A 279 -6.75 9.16 -6.28
C GLY A 279 -5.80 7.97 -6.08
N ILE A 280 -5.46 7.24 -7.14
CA ILE A 280 -4.78 5.93 -7.04
C ILE A 280 -3.41 5.92 -7.72
N CYS A 281 -3.31 6.44 -8.94
CA CYS A 281 -2.11 6.31 -9.76
C CYS A 281 -1.15 7.48 -9.56
N ALA A 282 -1.62 8.71 -9.72
CA ALA A 282 -0.78 9.91 -9.68
C ALA A 282 0.09 10.02 -8.42
N PRO A 283 -0.42 9.72 -7.20
CA PRO A 283 0.38 9.83 -5.97
C PRO A 283 1.62 8.92 -5.95
N LEU A 284 1.62 7.82 -6.72
CA LEU A 284 2.75 6.88 -6.76
C LEU A 284 4.05 7.49 -7.31
N LEU A 285 3.96 8.60 -8.05
CA LEU A 285 5.13 9.28 -8.59
C LEU A 285 5.99 9.90 -7.48
N ASP A 286 5.36 10.28 -6.37
CA ASP A 286 6.00 10.94 -5.23
C ASP A 286 6.34 9.96 -4.09
N LEU A 287 5.92 8.70 -4.21
CA LEU A 287 6.09 7.67 -3.17
C LEU A 287 7.35 6.81 -3.38
N PRO A 288 7.87 6.18 -2.31
CA PRO A 288 9.04 5.31 -2.37
C PRO A 288 8.92 4.16 -3.38
N GLU A 289 10.05 3.75 -3.95
CA GLU A 289 10.14 2.66 -4.95
C GLU A 289 9.43 1.35 -4.51
N PRO A 290 9.49 0.90 -3.23
CA PRO A 290 8.78 -0.31 -2.82
C PRO A 290 7.26 -0.28 -3.08
N VAL A 291 6.63 0.90 -3.00
CA VAL A 291 5.18 1.07 -3.23
C VAL A 291 4.82 0.89 -4.71
N GLN A 292 5.76 1.24 -5.60
CA GLN A 292 5.62 1.17 -7.05
C GLN A 292 5.65 -0.28 -7.58
N LYS A 293 6.14 -1.23 -6.77
CA LYS A 293 6.32 -2.64 -7.13
C LYS A 293 5.01 -3.42 -7.18
N ALA A 294 5.06 -4.55 -7.89
CA ALA A 294 3.95 -5.47 -8.02
C ALA A 294 3.67 -6.28 -6.74
N GLN A 295 4.60 -6.31 -5.80
CA GLN A 295 4.47 -6.96 -4.50
C GLN A 295 3.86 -6.01 -3.46
N VAL A 296 3.09 -6.57 -2.55
CA VAL A 296 2.50 -5.86 -1.41
C VAL A 296 2.41 -6.80 -0.21
N LEU A 297 2.48 -6.24 1.00
CA LEU A 297 2.26 -7.00 2.23
C LEU A 297 0.77 -6.98 2.58
N ILE A 298 0.20 -8.13 2.93
CA ILE A 298 -1.15 -8.25 3.48
C ILE A 298 -1.10 -8.88 4.87
N TYR A 299 -2.10 -8.58 5.69
CA TYR A 299 -2.22 -9.20 7.01
C TYR A 299 -2.88 -10.59 6.91
N ASN A 300 -2.19 -11.64 7.33
CA ASN A 300 -2.76 -12.97 7.44
C ASN A 300 -3.41 -13.16 8.81
N GLU A 301 -4.74 -13.08 8.86
CA GLU A 301 -5.54 -13.22 10.09
C GLU A 301 -5.30 -14.56 10.83
N ARG A 302 -4.94 -15.64 10.13
CA ARG A 302 -4.74 -16.97 10.74
C ARG A 302 -3.37 -17.12 11.38
N ARG A 303 -2.35 -16.48 10.82
CA ARG A 303 -0.95 -16.58 11.25
C ARG A 303 -0.50 -15.37 12.06
N HIS A 304 -1.33 -14.33 12.13
CA HIS A 304 -1.02 -13.05 12.77
C HIS A 304 0.31 -12.46 12.30
N CYS A 305 0.55 -12.52 10.98
CA CYS A 305 1.78 -12.02 10.37
C CYS A 305 1.52 -11.36 9.02
N LEU A 306 2.48 -10.54 8.57
CA LEU A 306 2.48 -10.01 7.21
C LEU A 306 2.97 -11.07 6.22
N GLU A 307 2.25 -11.22 5.11
CA GLU A 307 2.61 -12.06 3.99
C GLU A 307 2.79 -11.22 2.74
N GLU A 308 3.88 -11.46 2.01
CA GLU A 308 4.13 -10.80 0.74
C GLU A 308 3.38 -11.53 -0.37
N VAL A 309 2.53 -10.80 -1.07
CA VAL A 309 1.72 -11.31 -2.18
C VAL A 309 1.88 -10.42 -3.40
N HIS A 310 1.54 -10.95 -4.56
CA HIS A 310 1.45 -10.17 -5.78
C HIS A 310 0.11 -9.40 -5.79
N ARG A 311 0.11 -8.12 -6.18
CA ARG A 311 -1.09 -7.25 -6.23
C ARG A 311 -2.20 -7.76 -7.15
N ALA A 312 -1.84 -8.58 -8.13
CA ALA A 312 -2.76 -9.25 -9.04
C ALA A 312 -3.34 -10.56 -8.49
N SER A 313 -2.86 -11.05 -7.34
CA SER A 313 -3.36 -12.29 -6.74
C SER A 313 -4.77 -12.10 -6.17
N ASP A 314 -5.51 -13.20 -6.07
CA ASP A 314 -6.81 -13.30 -5.43
C ASP A 314 -6.79 -13.02 -3.92
N LEU A 315 -5.61 -13.07 -3.30
CA LEU A 315 -5.41 -12.70 -1.90
C LEU A 315 -5.30 -11.19 -1.68
N ALA A 316 -4.94 -10.43 -2.71
CA ALA A 316 -4.85 -8.97 -2.64
C ALA A 316 -6.20 -8.33 -2.95
N THR A 317 -6.51 -7.24 -2.25
CA THR A 317 -7.72 -6.46 -2.52
C THR A 317 -7.46 -5.51 -3.69
N PRO A 318 -8.41 -5.31 -4.62
CA PRO A 318 -8.24 -4.34 -5.70
C PRO A 318 -7.85 -2.95 -5.19
N SER A 319 -7.07 -2.23 -5.98
CA SER A 319 -6.55 -0.90 -5.62
C SER A 319 -7.62 0.12 -5.25
N ALA A 320 -8.80 0.05 -5.89
CA ALA A 320 -9.93 0.94 -5.60
C ALA A 320 -10.59 0.66 -4.25
N ASP A 321 -10.54 -0.60 -3.79
CA ASP A 321 -11.23 -1.10 -2.61
C ASP A 321 -10.28 -1.29 -1.42
N SER A 322 -9.07 -0.74 -1.50
CA SER A 322 -8.04 -0.89 -0.47
C SER A 322 -7.33 0.42 -0.15
N VAL A 323 -6.72 0.44 1.01
CA VAL A 323 -5.78 1.47 1.47
C VAL A 323 -4.46 0.81 1.85
N GLU A 324 -3.38 1.58 1.86
CA GLU A 324 -2.03 1.08 2.13
C GLU A 324 -1.34 1.92 3.22
N PHE A 325 -0.93 1.25 4.29
CA PHE A 325 -0.03 1.81 5.28
C PHE A 325 1.41 1.63 4.80
N LEU A 326 2.23 2.69 4.87
CA LEU A 326 3.65 2.60 4.55
C LEU A 326 4.41 2.39 5.85
N PHE A 327 4.78 1.14 6.13
CA PHE A 327 5.52 0.74 7.33
C PHE A 327 6.94 0.34 6.94
N GLU A 328 7.95 1.06 7.45
CA GLU A 328 9.36 0.90 7.02
C GLU A 328 9.51 0.97 5.49
N GLU A 329 8.87 1.98 4.88
CA GLU A 329 8.77 2.20 3.42
C GLU A 329 8.06 1.08 2.62
N LYS A 330 7.59 0.01 3.29
CA LYS A 330 6.91 -1.10 2.61
C LYS A 330 5.39 -0.90 2.62
N PRO A 331 4.73 -1.14 1.48
CA PRO A 331 3.28 -1.04 1.41
C PRO A 331 2.61 -2.23 2.12
N VAL A 332 1.74 -1.92 3.08
CA VAL A 332 0.87 -2.89 3.75
C VAL A 332 -0.58 -2.59 3.42
N GLN A 333 -1.17 -3.45 2.58
CA GLN A 333 -2.53 -3.29 2.09
C GLN A 333 -3.55 -3.77 3.11
N VAL A 334 -4.58 -2.95 3.31
CA VAL A 334 -5.75 -3.24 4.14
C VAL A 334 -7.02 -2.96 3.31
N PRO A 335 -8.00 -3.87 3.27
CA PRO A 335 -9.27 -3.62 2.59
C PRO A 335 -9.97 -2.39 3.18
N ARG A 336 -10.57 -1.55 2.34
CA ARG A 336 -11.27 -0.33 2.78
C ARG A 336 -12.40 -0.65 3.76
N SER A 337 -13.08 -1.77 3.57
CA SER A 337 -14.14 -2.27 4.46
C SER A 337 -13.66 -2.58 5.88
N LYS A 338 -12.35 -2.73 6.11
CA LYS A 338 -11.77 -2.96 7.44
C LYS A 338 -11.42 -1.66 8.17
N VAL A 339 -11.22 -0.56 7.43
CA VAL A 339 -10.92 0.76 8.02
C VAL A 339 -12.15 1.66 8.15
N GLU A 340 -13.22 1.40 7.39
CA GLU A 340 -14.42 2.25 7.36
C GLU A 340 -15.16 2.34 8.70
N HIS A 341 -15.03 1.32 9.55
CA HIS A 341 -15.60 1.31 10.90
C HIS A 341 -14.85 2.22 11.88
N TYR A 342 -13.62 2.60 11.54
CA TYR A 342 -12.75 3.45 12.34
C TYR A 342 -12.75 4.87 11.75
N MET A 343 -13.68 5.70 12.22
CA MET A 343 -13.91 7.05 11.73
C MET A 343 -12.63 7.90 11.64
N CYS A 344 -11.73 7.81 12.63
CA CYS A 344 -10.51 8.63 12.63
C CYS A 344 -9.43 8.06 11.72
N VAL A 345 -9.37 6.74 11.55
CA VAL A 345 -8.52 6.07 10.56
C VAL A 345 -8.96 6.47 9.15
N ASN A 346 -10.26 6.36 8.83
CA ASN A 346 -10.78 6.73 7.53
C ASN A 346 -10.54 8.21 7.21
N LYS A 347 -10.81 9.10 8.18
CA LYS A 347 -10.51 10.54 8.05
C LYS A 347 -9.03 10.83 7.80
N ALA A 348 -8.11 9.99 8.27
CA ALA A 348 -6.69 10.20 8.02
C ALA A 348 -6.34 9.99 6.55
N PHE A 349 -6.91 8.97 5.90
CA PHE A 349 -6.79 8.78 4.46
C PHE A 349 -7.45 9.92 3.66
N ASP A 350 -8.62 10.39 4.10
CA ASP A 350 -9.28 11.55 3.49
C ASP A 350 -8.40 12.81 3.55
N ARG A 351 -7.74 13.05 4.71
CA ARG A 351 -6.79 14.18 4.88
C ARG A 351 -5.55 14.04 4.02
N ALA A 352 -5.04 12.81 3.87
CA ALA A 352 -3.92 12.50 2.99
C ALA A 352 -4.29 12.66 1.50
N LYS A 353 -5.58 12.80 1.18
CA LYS A 353 -6.13 12.91 -0.19
C LYS A 353 -5.68 11.75 -1.09
N GLY A 354 -5.60 10.55 -0.52
CA GLY A 354 -5.11 9.39 -1.24
C GLY A 354 -5.31 8.10 -0.45
N ARG A 355 -4.87 6.99 -1.03
CA ARG A 355 -4.96 5.67 -0.41
C ARG A 355 -3.75 5.27 0.44
N TYR A 356 -2.74 6.14 0.53
CA TYR A 356 -1.47 5.86 1.20
C TYR A 356 -1.35 6.65 2.49
N LEU A 357 -0.90 6.01 3.55
CA LEU A 357 -0.67 6.66 4.84
C LEU A 357 0.64 6.17 5.44
N GLU A 358 1.56 7.09 5.69
CA GLU A 358 2.83 6.78 6.32
C GLU A 358 2.65 6.46 7.80
N VAL A 359 3.30 5.37 8.24
CA VAL A 359 3.36 4.99 9.65
C VAL A 359 4.63 5.60 10.24
N PRO A 360 4.54 6.38 11.33
CA PRO A 360 5.70 7.00 11.97
C PRO A 360 6.79 6.00 12.31
N ASP A 361 8.03 6.45 12.14
CA ASP A 361 9.19 5.69 12.57
C ASP A 361 9.22 5.50 14.09
N GLY A 362 9.95 4.48 14.54
CA GLY A 362 10.18 4.22 15.97
C GLY A 362 9.16 3.28 16.62
N PHE A 363 8.13 2.84 15.90
CA PHE A 363 7.21 1.80 16.35
C PHE A 363 7.67 0.41 15.88
N SER A 364 7.54 -0.59 16.77
CA SER A 364 7.94 -1.95 16.43
C SER A 364 6.94 -2.60 15.46
N LYS A 365 7.44 -3.56 14.67
CA LYS A 365 6.61 -4.42 13.83
C LYS A 365 5.45 -5.07 14.61
N ASP A 366 5.69 -5.50 15.84
CA ASP A 366 4.67 -6.12 16.68
C ASP A 366 3.54 -5.14 17.05
N THR A 367 3.88 -3.88 17.32
CA THR A 367 2.88 -2.83 17.59
C THR A 367 2.02 -2.58 16.36
N PHE A 368 2.65 -2.51 15.18
CA PHE A 368 1.93 -2.34 13.93
C PHE A 368 1.07 -3.56 13.57
N LEU A 369 1.56 -4.78 13.78
CA LEU A 369 0.77 -6.02 13.64
C LEU A 369 -0.45 -6.03 14.56
N THR A 370 -0.31 -5.50 15.78
CA THR A 370 -1.42 -5.39 16.74
C THR A 370 -2.49 -4.41 16.23
N LEU A 371 -2.09 -3.28 15.63
CA LEU A 371 -3.02 -2.38 14.93
C LEU A 371 -3.74 -3.10 13.78
N LEU A 372 -3.02 -3.87 12.96
CA LEU A 372 -3.63 -4.62 11.88
C LEU A 372 -4.60 -5.69 12.37
N GLU A 373 -4.28 -6.40 13.46
CA GLU A 373 -5.17 -7.36 14.11
C GLU A 373 -6.47 -6.68 14.55
N LEU A 374 -6.37 -5.50 15.16
CA LEU A 374 -7.53 -4.68 15.54
C LEU A 374 -8.40 -4.37 14.32
N LEU A 375 -7.82 -3.80 13.27
CA LEU A 375 -8.56 -3.41 12.06
C LEU A 375 -9.24 -4.62 11.38
N HIS A 376 -8.66 -5.81 11.48
CA HIS A 376 -9.21 -7.00 10.82
C HIS A 376 -10.24 -7.75 11.66
N THR A 377 -10.11 -7.71 12.99
CA THR A 377 -10.87 -8.59 13.90
C THR A 377 -11.67 -7.86 14.98
N ASP A 378 -11.67 -6.52 14.98
CA ASP A 378 -12.26 -5.63 15.98
C ASP A 378 -11.70 -5.79 17.41
N THR A 379 -10.63 -6.57 17.57
CA THR A 379 -9.90 -6.77 18.83
C THR A 379 -8.44 -7.07 18.53
N TYR A 380 -7.58 -7.09 19.54
CA TYR A 380 -6.20 -7.52 19.37
C TYR A 380 -5.68 -8.30 20.57
N SER A 381 -4.65 -9.11 20.30
CA SER A 381 -3.97 -9.98 21.25
C SER A 381 -3.01 -9.18 22.15
N PRO A 382 -2.76 -9.62 23.40
CA PRO A 382 -3.40 -10.75 24.06
C PRO A 382 -4.87 -10.47 24.41
N ASP A 383 -5.69 -11.53 24.43
CA ASP A 383 -7.10 -11.45 24.85
C ASP A 383 -7.19 -10.97 26.29
N ILE A 384 -7.77 -9.79 26.51
CA ILE A 384 -7.77 -9.12 27.81
C ILE A 384 -8.69 -9.79 28.84
N ARG A 385 -9.64 -10.64 28.42
CA ARG A 385 -10.65 -11.25 29.31
C ARG A 385 -10.08 -11.85 30.60
N PRO A 386 -8.95 -12.60 30.60
CA PRO A 386 -8.37 -13.19 31.81
C PRO A 386 -7.96 -12.17 32.89
N VAL A 387 -7.69 -10.92 32.50
CA VAL A 387 -7.27 -9.85 33.41
C VAL A 387 -8.38 -8.81 33.65
N THR A 388 -9.59 -9.02 33.14
CA THR A 388 -10.75 -8.14 33.37
C THR A 388 -11.70 -8.69 34.43
N ALA A 389 -12.44 -7.80 35.11
CA ALA A 389 -13.59 -8.19 35.91
C ALA A 389 -14.77 -7.22 35.70
N CYS A 390 -15.98 -7.76 35.58
CA CYS A 390 -17.19 -6.98 35.33
C CYS A 390 -17.39 -5.91 36.42
N GLY A 391 -17.68 -4.67 35.99
CA GLY A 391 -17.98 -3.55 36.89
C GLY A 391 -16.78 -2.91 37.60
N LYS A 392 -15.55 -3.40 37.36
CA LYS A 392 -14.33 -2.76 37.88
C LYS A 392 -13.70 -1.91 36.78
N SER A 393 -13.50 -0.63 37.07
CA SER A 393 -12.83 0.32 36.18
C SER A 393 -11.62 0.94 36.87
N GLY A 394 -10.58 1.19 36.08
CA GLY A 394 -9.35 1.82 36.48
C GLY A 394 -8.14 0.90 36.36
N PRO A 395 -6.95 1.41 36.69
CA PRO A 395 -5.69 0.67 36.48
C PRO A 395 -5.60 -0.58 37.37
N PRO A 396 -4.78 -1.57 36.97
CA PRO A 396 -4.63 -2.82 37.70
C PRO A 396 -3.76 -2.68 38.95
N VAL A 397 -3.92 -3.65 39.86
CA VAL A 397 -3.02 -3.84 41.00
C VAL A 397 -1.81 -4.67 40.57
N ILE A 398 -0.60 -4.24 40.94
CA ILE A 398 0.63 -5.02 40.70
C ILE A 398 0.58 -6.30 41.55
N LYS A 399 0.70 -7.46 40.91
CA LYS A 399 0.84 -8.76 41.58
C LYS A 399 2.26 -9.28 41.40
N SER A 400 2.55 -10.43 42.00
CA SER A 400 3.86 -11.08 41.85
C SER A 400 4.17 -11.29 40.37
N TYR A 401 5.37 -10.88 39.98
CA TYR A 401 5.87 -10.99 38.61
C TYR A 401 5.86 -12.45 38.15
N GLN A 402 5.36 -12.68 36.95
CA GLN A 402 5.36 -13.98 36.29
C GLN A 402 6.07 -13.83 34.94
N SER A 403 7.19 -14.55 34.75
CA SER A 403 7.99 -14.46 33.54
C SER A 403 7.26 -14.93 32.27
N ASP A 404 6.21 -15.73 32.45
CA ASP A 404 5.32 -16.25 31.42
C ASP A 404 4.03 -15.42 31.27
N SER A 405 3.88 -14.31 32.00
CA SER A 405 2.74 -13.40 31.83
C SER A 405 2.75 -12.78 30.44
N LEU A 406 1.60 -12.81 29.78
CA LEU A 406 1.39 -12.08 28.54
C LEU A 406 1.48 -10.56 28.77
N PRO A 407 1.95 -9.78 27.79
CA PRO A 407 2.23 -8.36 27.94
C PRO A 407 0.98 -7.47 27.71
N TYR A 408 -0.07 -7.61 28.53
CA TYR A 408 -1.33 -6.89 28.34
C TYR A 408 -1.15 -5.35 28.35
N LEU A 409 -0.59 -4.81 29.42
CA LEU A 409 -0.36 -3.37 29.61
C LEU A 409 0.61 -2.81 28.59
N LEU A 410 1.71 -3.51 28.34
CA LEU A 410 2.73 -3.02 27.41
C LEU A 410 2.16 -2.92 25.99
N THR A 411 1.42 -3.94 25.53
CA THR A 411 0.76 -3.92 24.23
C THR A 411 -0.25 -2.77 24.14
N ASP A 412 -1.12 -2.60 25.13
CA ASP A 412 -2.12 -1.54 25.11
C ASP A 412 -1.48 -0.13 25.12
N ILE A 413 -0.38 0.09 25.85
CA ILE A 413 0.38 1.36 25.83
C ILE A 413 1.00 1.62 24.46
N HIS A 414 1.59 0.62 23.82
CA HIS A 414 2.20 0.78 22.50
C HIS A 414 1.15 1.09 21.41
N VAL A 415 0.01 0.38 21.42
CA VAL A 415 -1.11 0.67 20.51
C VAL A 415 -1.65 2.07 20.74
N PHE A 416 -1.82 2.49 22.00
CA PHE A 416 -2.24 3.85 22.33
C PHE A 416 -1.27 4.88 21.75
N LYS A 417 0.05 4.70 21.94
CA LYS A 417 1.06 5.64 21.44
C LYS A 417 1.07 5.72 19.91
N LEU A 418 1.00 4.59 19.22
CA LEU A 418 0.91 4.55 17.76
C LEU A 418 -0.37 5.28 17.29
N ALA A 419 -1.51 4.98 17.90
CA ALA A 419 -2.77 5.62 17.58
C ALA A 419 -2.74 7.13 17.84
N ASN A 420 -2.11 7.57 18.92
CA ASN A 420 -1.95 8.99 19.24
C ASN A 420 -1.11 9.73 18.18
N GLU A 421 0.02 9.13 17.76
CA GLU A 421 0.88 9.70 16.73
C GLU A 421 0.17 9.78 15.37
N MET A 422 -0.58 8.72 15.02
CA MET A 422 -1.40 8.64 13.80
C MET A 422 -2.68 9.48 13.85
N ARG A 423 -3.04 10.01 15.02
CA ARG A 423 -4.32 10.72 15.30
C ARG A 423 -5.56 9.85 15.04
N PHE A 424 -5.49 8.60 15.47
CA PHE A 424 -6.58 7.61 15.46
C PHE A 424 -7.29 7.60 16.82
N ASP A 425 -8.10 8.62 17.09
CA ASP A 425 -8.73 8.79 18.41
C ASP A 425 -9.65 7.63 18.82
N ASP A 426 -10.25 6.94 17.86
CA ASP A 426 -11.02 5.71 18.05
C ASP A 426 -10.14 4.55 18.54
N VAL A 427 -9.02 4.29 17.88
CA VAL A 427 -8.04 3.27 18.31
C VAL A 427 -7.41 3.64 19.65
N LYS A 428 -7.09 4.92 19.86
CA LYS A 428 -6.60 5.46 21.12
C LYS A 428 -7.60 5.19 22.26
N ALA A 429 -8.88 5.41 22.02
CA ALA A 429 -9.94 5.16 22.99
C ALA A 429 -10.08 3.66 23.33
N ILE A 430 -9.98 2.77 22.33
CA ILE A 430 -10.03 1.31 22.53
C ILE A 430 -8.86 0.84 23.41
N ALA A 431 -7.64 1.28 23.12
CA ALA A 431 -6.46 0.92 23.91
C ALA A 431 -6.57 1.45 25.35
N LEU A 432 -7.07 2.68 25.54
CA LEU A 432 -7.27 3.27 26.86
C LEU A 432 -8.38 2.56 27.66
N ASP A 433 -9.46 2.14 27.01
CA ASP A 433 -10.53 1.36 27.65
C ASP A 433 -10.02 0.00 28.12
N ARG A 434 -9.23 -0.68 27.27
CA ARG A 434 -8.52 -1.90 27.63
C ARG A 434 -7.63 -1.71 28.86
N LEU A 435 -6.79 -0.66 28.90
CA LEU A 435 -5.98 -0.31 30.07
C LEU A 435 -6.81 -0.08 31.35
N ARG A 436 -8.04 0.41 31.23
CA ARG A 436 -8.96 0.68 32.35
C ARG A 436 -9.76 -0.54 32.80
N CYS A 437 -9.83 -1.59 32.01
CA CYS A 437 -10.57 -2.81 32.35
C CYS A 437 -9.73 -3.84 33.12
N GLN A 438 -8.40 -3.67 33.17
CA GLN A 438 -7.50 -4.61 33.83
C GLN A 438 -7.56 -4.48 35.37
N VAL A 439 -7.79 -5.60 36.06
CA VAL A 439 -7.89 -5.61 37.55
C VAL A 439 -6.56 -5.91 38.24
N ALA A 440 -5.71 -6.70 37.61
CA ALA A 440 -4.41 -7.11 38.12
C ALA A 440 -3.41 -7.24 36.97
N THR A 441 -2.14 -7.01 37.25
CA THR A 441 -1.05 -7.23 36.29
C THR A 441 0.06 -8.05 36.94
N HIS A 442 0.62 -8.98 36.16
CA HIS A 442 1.78 -9.79 36.49
C HIS A 442 3.01 -9.41 35.65
N GLU A 443 2.88 -8.40 34.79
CA GLU A 443 3.96 -7.84 33.99
C GLU A 443 4.96 -7.09 34.88
N ASP A 444 6.15 -6.84 34.34
CA ASP A 444 7.15 -6.00 34.99
C ASP A 444 6.71 -4.52 34.98
N PRO A 445 6.32 -3.95 36.13
CA PRO A 445 5.79 -2.59 36.18
C PRO A 445 6.85 -1.53 35.84
N ILE A 446 8.14 -1.86 35.94
CA ILE A 446 9.22 -0.94 35.54
C ILE A 446 9.27 -0.81 34.02
N ILE A 447 9.07 -1.91 33.28
CA ILE A 447 9.03 -1.89 31.81
C ILE A 447 7.79 -1.14 31.34
N VAL A 448 6.63 -1.36 31.97
CA VAL A 448 5.38 -0.65 31.68
C VAL A 448 5.54 0.87 31.90
N LEU A 449 6.06 1.29 33.05
CA LEU A 449 6.29 2.71 33.33
C LEU A 449 7.33 3.30 32.38
N LYS A 450 8.42 2.58 32.09
CA LYS A 450 9.40 3.03 31.10
C LYS A 450 8.72 3.28 29.76
N ALA A 451 7.97 2.31 29.23
CA ALA A 451 7.28 2.43 27.95
C ALA A 451 6.27 3.59 27.93
N LEU A 452 5.58 3.87 29.05
CA LEU A 452 4.63 4.98 29.16
C LEU A 452 5.33 6.34 29.06
N TYR A 453 6.44 6.53 29.77
CA TYR A 453 7.18 7.81 29.82
C TYR A 453 8.29 7.96 28.78
N ASP A 454 8.57 6.91 27.98
CA ASP A 454 9.55 7.00 26.90
C ASP A 454 9.08 7.95 25.79
N GLY A 455 10.02 8.69 25.18
CA GLY A 455 9.70 9.58 24.06
C GLY A 455 9.14 10.96 24.43
N GLY A 456 9.10 11.35 25.71
CA GLY A 456 8.74 12.72 26.13
C GLY A 456 7.62 12.79 27.17
N GLU A 457 6.88 13.89 27.18
CA GLU A 457 5.72 14.04 28.06
C GLU A 457 4.57 13.15 27.58
N PRO A 458 4.04 12.23 28.42
CA PRO A 458 2.94 11.37 28.01
C PRO A 458 1.66 12.16 27.73
N ASP A 459 0.83 11.62 26.84
CA ASP A 459 -0.52 12.11 26.63
C ASP A 459 -1.30 12.24 27.96
N PRO A 460 -2.12 13.30 28.14
CA PRO A 460 -2.83 13.55 29.39
C PRO A 460 -3.65 12.37 29.92
N ASP A 461 -4.27 11.57 29.04
CA ASP A 461 -5.07 10.41 29.44
C ASP A 461 -4.20 9.26 29.96
N LEU A 462 -3.07 8.99 29.32
CA LEU A 462 -2.09 8.01 29.81
C LEU A 462 -1.45 8.48 31.11
N ARG A 463 -1.17 9.77 31.23
CA ARG A 463 -0.59 10.36 32.43
C ARG A 463 -1.55 10.28 33.62
N ASP A 464 -2.84 10.56 33.38
CA ASP A 464 -3.90 10.37 34.39
C ASP A 464 -4.04 8.90 34.79
N TRP A 465 -4.03 7.99 33.82
CA TRP A 465 -4.04 6.56 34.10
C TRP A 465 -2.81 6.15 34.94
N ALA A 466 -1.62 6.66 34.63
CA ALA A 466 -0.38 6.35 35.35
C ALA A 466 -0.42 6.82 36.81
N ARG A 467 -0.90 8.04 37.08
CA ARG A 467 -1.10 8.53 38.46
C ARG A 467 -2.07 7.64 39.23
N LYS A 468 -3.20 7.27 38.62
CA LYS A 468 -4.17 6.34 39.22
C LYS A 468 -3.55 4.96 39.44
N PHE A 469 -2.67 4.50 38.56
CA PHE A 469 -1.98 3.22 38.68
C PHE A 469 -1.03 3.22 39.88
N LEU A 470 -0.26 4.29 40.10
CA LEU A 470 0.60 4.44 41.28
C LEU A 470 -0.20 4.45 42.59
N LEU A 471 -1.37 5.09 42.58
CA LEU A 471 -2.27 5.20 43.74
C LEU A 471 -3.13 3.95 43.98
N LYS A 472 -3.17 3.00 43.03
CA LYS A 472 -4.09 1.87 43.09
C LYS A 472 -3.79 1.02 44.33
N THR A 473 -4.83 0.81 45.14
CA THR A 473 -4.84 -0.15 46.23
C THR A 473 -5.63 -1.39 45.83
N PRO A 474 -5.25 -2.58 46.32
CA PRO A 474 -6.16 -3.72 46.37
C PRO A 474 -7.45 -3.26 47.07
N SER A 475 -8.57 -3.28 46.35
CA SER A 475 -9.89 -3.09 46.97
C SER A 475 -10.29 -4.42 47.63
N ASP A 476 -10.90 -4.36 48.81
CA ASP A 476 -11.33 -5.51 49.62
C ASP A 476 -12.29 -6.47 48.89
N ASP A 477 -12.84 -6.05 47.75
CA ASP A 477 -13.95 -6.73 47.08
C ASP A 477 -13.55 -7.91 46.16
N MET A 478 -12.53 -8.74 46.46
CA MET A 478 -12.30 -9.92 45.59
C MET A 478 -11.57 -11.16 46.11
N TRP A 479 -11.43 -11.39 47.43
CA TRP A 479 -11.12 -12.76 47.90
C TRP A 479 -11.73 -13.15 49.26
N ALA A 480 -12.43 -12.23 49.93
CA ALA A 480 -12.94 -12.46 51.28
C ALA A 480 -14.20 -13.36 51.37
N SER A 481 -14.84 -13.74 50.25
CA SER A 481 -16.16 -14.38 50.32
C SER A 481 -16.19 -15.90 50.35
N ALA A 482 -15.09 -16.65 50.24
CA ALA A 482 -15.24 -18.12 50.21
C ALA A 482 -14.05 -18.97 50.65
N HIS A 483 -13.25 -18.60 51.66
CA HIS A 483 -12.53 -19.53 52.59
C HIS A 483 -11.24 -18.90 53.16
N ARG A 484 -11.37 -18.23 54.29
CA ARG A 484 -10.47 -18.20 55.48
C ARG A 484 -10.61 -16.84 56.15
N ARG A 485 -11.04 -16.85 57.42
CA ARG A 485 -10.95 -15.72 58.35
C ARG A 485 -9.48 -15.48 58.76
N THR A 486 -8.63 -15.18 57.79
CA THR A 486 -7.30 -14.60 58.03
C THR A 486 -7.41 -13.10 57.73
N LEU A 487 -6.76 -12.27 58.55
CA LEU A 487 -6.78 -10.80 58.47
C LEU A 487 -6.77 -10.30 57.02
N PRO A 488 -7.52 -9.23 56.69
CA PRO A 488 -7.45 -8.62 55.36
C PRO A 488 -5.99 -8.41 55.01
N SER A 489 -5.56 -9.03 53.93
CA SER A 489 -4.24 -8.82 53.37
C SER A 489 -4.13 -7.32 53.08
N LEU A 490 -3.41 -6.60 53.95
CA LEU A 490 -3.05 -5.18 53.85
C LEU A 490 -2.02 -4.99 52.72
N GLU A 491 -2.29 -5.57 51.55
CA GLU A 491 -1.41 -5.44 50.41
C GLU A 491 -1.31 -3.94 50.06
N PRO A 492 -0.10 -3.36 50.05
CA PRO A 492 0.06 -1.92 50.02
C PRO A 492 -0.28 -1.34 48.63
N PRO A 493 -0.44 -0.01 48.49
CA PRO A 493 -0.60 0.64 47.19
C PRO A 493 0.53 0.29 46.22
N ASN A 494 0.27 0.32 44.92
CA ASN A 494 1.26 0.02 43.88
C ASN A 494 2.56 0.81 44.03
N LEU A 495 2.50 2.12 44.32
CA LEU A 495 3.70 2.94 44.57
C LEU A 495 4.54 2.39 45.72
N VAL A 496 3.91 1.96 46.81
CA VAL A 496 4.61 1.40 47.97
C VAL A 496 5.25 0.06 47.63
N LYS A 497 4.63 -0.76 46.78
CA LYS A 497 5.24 -1.99 46.28
C LYS A 497 6.50 -1.68 45.47
N LEU A 498 6.42 -0.73 44.55
CA LEU A 498 7.56 -0.28 43.73
C LEU A 498 8.72 0.23 44.60
N GLN A 499 8.43 0.88 45.73
CA GLN A 499 9.44 1.44 46.63
C GLN A 499 10.02 0.45 47.65
N LYS A 500 9.28 -0.63 48.00
CA LYS A 500 9.67 -1.56 49.09
C LYS A 500 10.10 -2.94 48.60
N ASP A 501 9.56 -3.43 47.48
CA ASP A 501 9.95 -4.73 46.94
C ASP A 501 11.40 -4.66 46.45
N TYR A 502 12.27 -5.50 47.00
CA TYR A 502 13.70 -5.49 46.71
C TYR A 502 14.00 -5.64 45.20
N MET A 503 13.19 -6.42 44.47
CA MET A 503 13.40 -6.66 43.04
C MET A 503 13.00 -5.47 42.16
N LEU A 504 12.11 -4.61 42.66
CA LEU A 504 11.59 -3.45 41.92
C LEU A 504 12.24 -2.15 42.36
N ARG A 505 12.58 -2.02 43.65
CA ARG A 505 13.04 -0.79 44.30
C ARG A 505 14.20 -0.13 43.59
N GLU A 506 15.30 -0.86 43.40
CA GLU A 506 16.52 -0.29 42.80
C GLU A 506 16.26 0.16 41.36
N ARG A 507 15.53 -0.66 40.59
CA ARG A 507 15.17 -0.37 39.20
C ARG A 507 14.19 0.80 39.08
N PHE A 508 13.26 0.93 40.01
CA PHE A 508 12.30 2.03 40.07
C PHE A 508 12.98 3.36 40.40
N TYR A 509 13.85 3.39 41.42
CA TYR A 509 14.62 4.61 41.75
C TYR A 509 15.61 4.99 40.65
N ALA A 510 16.15 4.03 39.90
CA ALA A 510 16.94 4.31 38.70
C ALA A 510 16.10 4.86 37.52
N LEU A 511 14.80 4.56 37.47
CA LEU A 511 13.89 5.00 36.42
C LEU A 511 13.44 6.46 36.61
N ILE A 512 13.11 6.85 37.84
CA ILE A 512 12.58 8.18 38.19
C ILE A 512 13.38 9.35 37.60
N PRO A 513 14.70 9.48 37.84
CA PRO A 513 15.46 10.65 37.38
C PRO A 513 15.62 10.72 35.85
N ARG A 514 15.28 9.64 35.13
CA ARG A 514 15.32 9.63 33.66
C ARG A 514 14.13 10.34 33.03
N PHE A 515 13.03 10.48 33.76
CA PHE A 515 11.76 11.00 33.24
C PHE A 515 11.17 12.02 34.22
N GLY A 516 11.35 13.32 33.94
CA GLY A 516 10.86 14.38 34.83
C GLY A 516 9.34 14.36 35.07
N ALA A 517 8.56 13.92 34.06
CA ALA A 517 7.12 13.72 34.22
C ALA A 517 6.79 12.59 35.22
N LEU A 518 7.51 11.47 35.16
CA LEU A 518 7.36 10.38 36.14
C LEU A 518 7.75 10.83 37.54
N GLU A 519 8.84 11.57 37.69
CA GLU A 519 9.25 12.13 38.99
C GLU A 519 8.16 13.02 39.60
N SER A 520 7.57 13.91 38.79
CA SER A 520 6.45 14.75 39.22
C SER A 520 5.24 13.92 39.64
N ASP A 521 4.86 12.92 38.85
CA ASP A 521 3.69 12.09 39.11
C ASP A 521 3.89 11.16 40.32
N VAL A 522 5.13 10.69 40.56
CA VAL A 522 5.49 9.96 41.79
C VAL A 522 5.36 10.85 43.02
N ARG A 523 5.90 12.07 42.98
CA ARG A 523 5.79 13.03 44.10
C ARG A 523 4.34 13.34 44.44
N GLN A 524 3.52 13.59 43.41
CA GLN A 524 2.07 13.82 43.58
C GLN A 524 1.36 12.60 44.18
N ALA A 525 1.74 11.39 43.76
CA ALA A 525 1.19 10.16 44.31
C ALA A 525 1.60 9.95 45.78
N GLU A 526 2.85 10.25 46.15
CA GLU A 526 3.33 10.22 47.54
C GLU A 526 2.54 11.18 48.42
N GLU A 527 2.40 12.44 48.00
CA GLU A 527 1.62 13.45 48.73
C GLU A 527 0.17 13.01 48.93
N SER A 528 -0.44 12.42 47.90
CA SER A 528 -1.82 11.92 47.96
C SER A 528 -1.98 10.76 48.93
N LEU A 529 -1.02 9.82 48.95
CA LEU A 529 -1.03 8.69 49.88
C LEU A 529 -0.74 9.11 51.33
N LEU A 530 0.11 10.12 51.54
CA LEU A 530 0.36 10.73 52.85
C LEU A 530 -0.90 11.42 53.38
N ARG A 531 -1.57 12.24 52.58
CA ARG A 531 -2.84 12.89 52.95
C ARG A 531 -3.93 11.87 53.27
N GLY A 532 -3.94 10.74 52.56
CA GLY A 532 -4.87 9.64 52.79
C GLY A 532 -4.55 8.74 53.98
N GLY A 533 -3.46 8.99 54.73
CA GLY A 533 -3.02 8.15 55.86
C GLY A 533 -2.55 6.74 55.45
N ARG A 534 -2.27 6.52 54.17
CA ARG A 534 -1.86 5.22 53.60
C ARG A 534 -0.35 5.04 53.50
N LEU A 535 0.41 6.11 53.74
CA LEU A 535 1.85 6.12 53.94
C LEU A 535 2.16 6.60 55.35
N SER A 536 2.94 5.83 56.11
CA SER A 536 3.55 6.34 57.34
C SER A 536 4.73 7.26 56.96
N PRO A 537 4.91 8.41 57.63
CA PRO A 537 6.11 9.23 57.44
C PRO A 537 7.35 8.38 57.70
N GLY A 538 8.12 8.09 56.65
CA GLY A 538 9.37 7.36 56.79
C GLY A 538 10.41 8.21 57.52
N PRO A 539 11.42 7.60 58.16
CA PRO A 539 12.47 8.32 58.90
C PRO A 539 13.39 9.18 58.02
N TYR A 540 13.20 9.20 56.69
CA TYR A 540 14.01 9.97 55.73
C TYR A 540 13.27 11.19 55.13
N GLY A 541 12.05 11.50 55.59
CA GLY A 541 11.24 12.63 55.12
C GLY A 541 11.57 14.00 55.74
N MET A 542 12.81 14.24 56.18
CA MET A 542 13.25 15.55 56.69
C MET A 542 14.23 16.23 55.73
N TYR A 543 13.71 16.63 54.57
CA TYR A 543 14.16 17.85 53.91
C TYR A 543 12.93 18.72 53.65
N ALA A 544 12.24 19.07 54.74
CA ALA A 544 11.29 20.17 54.70
C ALA A 544 12.10 21.46 54.50
N VAL A 545 11.99 22.04 53.32
CA VAL A 545 12.37 23.42 53.05
C VAL A 545 11.62 24.30 54.07
N PRO A 546 12.29 25.17 54.85
CA PRO A 546 11.58 26.04 55.79
C PRO A 546 10.73 27.02 54.99
N GLY A 547 9.41 26.89 55.08
CA GLY A 547 8.49 27.91 54.60
C GLY A 547 8.67 29.22 55.39
N PRO A 548 8.49 30.39 54.76
CA PRO A 548 8.66 31.66 55.43
C PRO A 548 7.59 31.83 56.51
N MET A 549 8.03 32.20 57.71
CA MET A 549 7.16 32.53 58.84
C MET A 549 6.16 33.62 58.45
N SER A 550 4.89 33.39 58.75
CA SER A 550 3.86 34.44 58.70
C SER A 550 4.19 35.55 59.71
N PRO A 551 3.99 36.84 59.37
CA PRO A 551 4.18 37.93 60.32
C PRO A 551 3.01 37.99 61.32
N PRO A 552 3.24 38.59 62.51
CA PRO A 552 2.20 38.72 63.55
C PRO A 552 1.12 39.75 63.15
N PRO A 553 -0.07 39.69 63.77
CA PRO A 553 -1.19 40.56 63.40
C PRO A 553 -0.93 42.02 63.81
N PRO A 554 -1.42 43.02 63.05
CA PRO A 554 -1.24 44.42 63.38
C PRO A 554 -2.24 44.86 64.46
N THR A 555 -1.70 45.63 65.39
CA THR A 555 -2.37 46.33 66.48
C THR A 555 -3.32 47.42 65.95
N MET A 556 -4.49 47.54 66.56
CA MET A 556 -5.47 48.59 66.27
C MET A 556 -4.89 50.01 66.51
N GLY A 557 -5.14 50.91 65.56
CA GLY A 557 -4.90 52.35 65.70
C GLY A 557 -6.02 53.13 64.99
N PHE A 558 -6.81 53.84 65.79
CA PHE A 558 -7.88 54.75 65.38
C PHE A 558 -7.35 55.96 64.57
N GLY A 559 -8.08 56.38 63.53
CA GLY A 559 -7.86 57.66 62.85
C GLY A 559 -8.73 57.86 61.60
N HIS A 560 -9.85 58.58 61.76
CA HIS A 560 -10.75 59.08 60.71
C HIS A 560 -10.31 60.52 60.26
N PRO A 561 -10.99 61.19 59.30
CA PRO A 561 -10.98 61.00 57.83
C PRO A 561 -10.51 62.30 57.12
N TYR A 562 -10.44 62.35 55.78
CA TYR A 562 -10.81 63.50 54.92
C TYR A 562 -10.39 63.25 53.45
N GLY A 563 -11.29 63.58 52.50
CA GLY A 563 -10.90 64.11 51.18
C GLY A 563 -11.03 63.23 49.94
N MET A 564 -12.19 63.28 49.27
CA MET A 564 -12.36 63.12 47.81
C MET A 564 -11.84 64.40 47.06
N PRO A 565 -11.82 64.55 45.70
CA PRO A 565 -12.36 63.70 44.61
C PRO A 565 -11.51 63.58 43.28
N SER A 566 -12.02 62.73 42.36
CA SER A 566 -12.07 62.81 40.87
C SER A 566 -10.84 62.70 39.95
N ALA A 567 -10.89 61.73 39.01
CA ALA A 567 -10.82 61.88 37.53
C ALA A 567 -10.61 60.49 36.86
N LEU A 568 -11.58 59.96 36.10
CA LEU A 568 -11.66 59.94 34.62
C LEU A 568 -10.42 59.40 33.88
N GLY A 569 -10.59 58.24 33.23
CA GLY A 569 -9.63 57.69 32.26
C GLY A 569 -10.19 56.47 31.53
N ILE A 570 -10.81 56.72 30.37
CA ILE A 570 -11.29 55.74 29.38
C ILE A 570 -10.07 55.13 28.66
N GLY A 571 -10.01 53.81 28.53
CA GLY A 571 -8.97 53.11 27.75
C GLY A 571 -9.57 51.93 26.96
N ALA A 572 -9.64 52.10 25.65
CA ALA A 572 -10.10 51.15 24.63
C ALA A 572 -9.05 50.04 24.34
N PRO A 573 -9.44 48.91 23.68
CA PRO A 573 -8.56 47.75 23.47
C PRO A 573 -7.60 47.92 22.27
N PRO A 574 -6.49 47.13 22.21
CA PRO A 574 -5.49 47.22 21.15
C PRO A 574 -5.92 46.54 19.83
N PRO A 575 -5.33 46.95 18.68
CA PRO A 575 -5.78 46.58 17.35
C PRO A 575 -5.17 45.27 16.82
N ALA A 576 -5.92 44.65 15.90
CA ALA A 576 -5.49 43.56 15.03
C ALA A 576 -4.45 44.05 14.03
N VAL A 577 -3.38 43.26 13.85
CA VAL A 577 -2.36 43.46 12.82
C VAL A 577 -2.62 42.50 11.67
N LEU A 578 -3.02 43.07 10.53
CA LEU A 578 -2.84 42.48 9.20
C LEU A 578 -1.35 42.48 8.85
N MET A 579 -0.85 41.39 8.27
CA MET A 579 0.32 41.42 7.40
C MET A 579 0.02 40.63 6.13
N ASP A 580 -0.10 41.37 5.03
CA ASP A 580 0.06 40.88 3.67
C ASP A 580 1.56 40.78 3.32
N GLU A 581 1.84 39.76 2.51
CA GLU A 581 2.82 39.62 1.41
C GLU A 581 4.09 40.49 1.37
N TRP A 582 5.22 39.83 1.06
CA TRP A 582 6.08 40.00 -0.12
C TRP A 582 7.48 39.42 0.18
N GLY A 583 8.07 38.67 -0.75
CA GLY A 583 9.54 38.54 -0.80
C GLY A 583 10.12 37.18 -1.21
N GLU A 584 10.23 37.02 -2.53
CA GLU A 584 11.18 36.23 -3.30
C GLU A 584 12.47 35.71 -2.60
N GLY A 585 12.89 34.53 -3.03
CA GLY A 585 14.27 34.34 -3.51
C GLY A 585 15.07 33.20 -2.90
N PHE A 586 15.07 32.03 -3.55
CA PHE A 586 16.30 31.23 -3.68
C PHE A 586 16.26 30.38 -4.97
N ARG A 587 16.96 30.89 -5.99
CA ARG A 587 17.52 30.08 -7.08
C ARG A 587 18.72 29.32 -6.54
N ARG A 588 18.78 28.00 -6.76
CA ARG A 588 20.03 27.27 -6.95
C ARG A 588 19.88 26.26 -8.10
N GLU A 589 20.51 26.64 -9.19
CA GLU A 589 21.19 25.86 -10.24
C GLU A 589 20.99 24.32 -10.27
N SER A 590 20.41 23.85 -11.38
CA SER A 590 20.61 22.51 -11.99
C SER A 590 22.04 22.41 -12.62
N PRO A 591 22.48 21.28 -13.24
CA PRO A 591 21.81 19.98 -13.43
C PRO A 591 22.70 18.73 -13.19
N PHE A 592 22.08 17.62 -12.79
CA PHE A 592 22.65 16.28 -13.03
C PHE A 592 22.22 15.79 -14.41
N ARG A 593 23.18 15.73 -15.34
CA ARG A 593 23.07 14.98 -16.59
C ARG A 593 23.21 13.49 -16.28
N ILE A 594 22.17 12.70 -16.54
CA ILE A 594 22.29 11.24 -16.62
C ILE A 594 22.85 10.92 -18.01
N GLY A 595 24.14 10.56 -18.04
CA GLY A 595 24.78 10.03 -19.24
C GLY A 595 24.33 8.59 -19.49
N TYR A 596 23.83 8.33 -20.70
CA TYR A 596 23.65 6.98 -21.22
C TYR A 596 25.02 6.34 -21.42
N GLY A 597 25.36 5.37 -20.57
CA GLY A 597 26.50 4.49 -20.76
C GLY A 597 26.07 3.27 -21.58
N GLU A 598 26.51 3.22 -22.84
CA GLU A 598 26.59 1.99 -23.62
C GLU A 598 27.42 0.96 -22.83
N ARG A 599 26.83 -0.21 -22.52
CA ARG A 599 27.60 -1.41 -22.21
C ARG A 599 27.38 -2.40 -23.33
N GLU A 600 28.39 -2.51 -24.18
CA GLU A 600 28.61 -3.67 -25.02
C GLU A 600 28.75 -4.92 -24.13
N TRP A 601 27.93 -5.92 -24.42
CA TRP A 601 28.17 -7.29 -23.98
C TRP A 601 28.54 -8.09 -25.23
N TYR A 602 29.78 -8.61 -25.23
CA TYR A 602 30.18 -9.76 -26.04
C TYR A 602 29.58 -11.05 -25.48
#